data_AF-A0A4Q5LXI3-F1
#
_entry.id   AF-A0A4Q5LXI3-F1
#
_cell.length_a   1.000
_cell.length_b   1.000
_cell.length_c   1.000
_cell.angle_alpha   90.00
_cell.angle_beta   90.00
_cell.angle_gamma   90.00
#
_symmetry.space_group_name_H-M   'P 1'
#
loop_
_entity.id
_entity.type
_entity.pdbx_description
1 polymer ?
#
loop_
_entity_poly.entity_id
_entity_poly.type
_entity_poly.pdbx_seq_one_letter_code
_entity_poly.pdbx_strand_id
1 'polypeptide(L)'
;MIPTQDVSVYLGGSPTTITIGGGNRNTQEAYLKTWTLNKITYPTNGFTTFDFEANQYFDGTASKKVGGLRIKKISSFASDTSQAIVKYYIYGQAQDGNGDLQTNLSLQYESKQKILSYQQSIPPGSNPYFEYSYDSRRYSSNLTGPLMPNEGSPVTYTYVTEYDDEAPHANGKTIYEFRQASDTKISLFNSSKFYVQSKHWNRGQLSKKRVYGKDNKIK
;
A
#
# COMPACT_ATOMS: atom_id res chain seq x y z
N MET A 1 -1.90 -12.55 16.74
CA MET A 1 -0.53 -13.11 16.80
C MET A 1 0.47 -12.16 16.16
N ILE A 2 1.73 -12.17 16.63
CA ILE A 2 2.85 -11.45 16.00
C ILE A 2 3.12 -12.10 14.64
N PRO A 3 3.29 -11.33 13.55
CA PRO A 3 3.58 -11.90 12.24
C PRO A 3 4.90 -12.64 12.20
N THR A 4 4.98 -13.64 11.34
CA THR A 4 6.26 -14.33 11.07
C THR A 4 7.23 -13.35 10.40
N GLN A 5 8.40 -13.19 10.99
CA GLN A 5 9.46 -12.35 10.43
C GLN A 5 10.84 -12.87 10.84
N ASP A 6 11.79 -12.69 9.93
CA ASP A 6 13.19 -13.02 10.15
C ASP A 6 13.95 -11.79 10.67
N VAL A 7 14.66 -11.96 11.78
CA VAL A 7 15.35 -10.87 12.46
C VAL A 7 16.81 -11.22 12.71
N SER A 8 17.70 -10.29 12.37
CA SER A 8 19.14 -10.45 12.62
C SER A 8 19.48 -10.09 14.06
N VAL A 9 20.08 -11.04 14.78
CA VAL A 9 20.64 -10.92 16.12
C VAL A 9 22.15 -11.18 16.09
N TYR A 10 22.90 -10.69 17.07
CA TYR A 10 24.33 -11.01 17.21
C TYR A 10 24.51 -12.03 18.32
N LEU A 11 24.98 -13.23 17.97
CA LEU A 11 25.27 -14.31 18.91
C LEU A 11 26.74 -14.66 18.75
N GLY A 12 27.53 -14.56 19.84
CA GLY A 12 28.96 -14.85 19.80
C GLY A 12 29.78 -13.97 18.84
N GLY A 13 29.32 -12.74 18.56
CA GLY A 13 30.01 -11.80 17.67
C GLY A 13 29.64 -11.92 16.18
N SER A 14 28.84 -12.91 15.79
CA SER A 14 28.41 -13.11 14.39
C SER A 14 26.92 -12.79 14.20
N PRO A 15 26.54 -12.15 13.07
CA PRO A 15 25.14 -11.93 12.74
C PRO A 15 24.47 -13.28 12.43
N THR A 16 23.42 -13.60 13.18
CA THR A 16 22.59 -14.79 13.03
C THR A 16 21.15 -14.36 12.79
N THR A 17 20.46 -15.00 11.85
CA THR A 17 19.04 -14.75 11.61
C THR A 17 18.21 -15.73 12.43
N ILE A 18 17.24 -15.21 13.18
CA ILE A 18 16.24 -16.01 13.87
C ILE A 18 14.84 -15.65 13.35
N THR A 19 13.95 -16.62 13.23
CA THR A 19 12.55 -16.39 12.89
C THR A 19 11.75 -16.21 14.17
N ILE A 20 10.91 -15.19 14.21
CA ILE A 20 10.00 -14.91 15.33
C ILE A 20 8.56 -14.76 14.84
N GLY A 21 7.60 -14.96 15.74
CA GLY A 21 6.18 -14.87 15.44
C GLY A 21 5.62 -16.13 14.77
N GLY A 22 4.38 -16.02 14.31
CA GLY A 22 3.64 -17.14 13.68
C GLY A 22 2.28 -16.74 13.10
N GLY A 23 1.95 -15.46 13.12
CA GLY A 23 0.70 -14.93 12.59
C GLY A 23 0.75 -14.77 11.07
N ASN A 24 -0.16 -15.44 10.38
CA ASN A 24 -0.38 -15.19 8.95
C ASN A 24 -1.10 -13.83 8.76
N ARG A 25 -0.48 -12.92 8.01
CA ARG A 25 -1.03 -11.61 7.65
C ARG A 25 -1.32 -11.47 6.16
N ASN A 26 -1.38 -12.57 5.43
CA ASN A 26 -1.68 -12.57 4.01
C ASN A 26 -3.10 -12.06 3.76
N THR A 27 -3.21 -11.18 2.79
CA THR A 27 -4.49 -10.63 2.34
C THR A 27 -5.32 -11.71 1.66
N GLN A 28 -6.57 -11.86 2.08
CA GLN A 28 -7.55 -12.76 1.46
C GLN A 28 -8.63 -11.94 0.78
N GLU A 29 -8.64 -11.91 -0.56
CA GLU A 29 -9.52 -11.03 -1.34
C GLU A 29 -11.01 -11.30 -1.07
N ALA A 30 -11.41 -12.56 -0.92
CA ALA A 30 -12.80 -12.93 -0.62
C ALA A 30 -13.31 -12.25 0.66
N TYR A 31 -12.45 -12.14 1.69
CA TYR A 31 -12.79 -11.47 2.94
C TYR A 31 -12.78 -9.95 2.82
N LEU A 32 -11.92 -9.39 1.96
CA LEU A 32 -11.92 -7.95 1.70
C LEU A 32 -13.23 -7.47 1.06
N LYS A 33 -13.86 -8.28 0.20
CA LYS A 33 -15.14 -7.96 -0.44
C LYS A 33 -16.36 -8.10 0.48
N THR A 34 -16.18 -8.53 1.73
CA THR A 34 -17.31 -8.60 2.68
C THR A 34 -17.75 -7.21 3.11
N TRP A 35 -19.05 -7.02 3.31
CA TRP A 35 -19.63 -5.73 3.71
C TRP A 35 -19.33 -4.55 2.78
N THR A 36 -18.96 -4.82 1.53
CA THR A 36 -18.76 -3.77 0.51
C THR A 36 -20.00 -3.59 -0.35
N LEU A 37 -20.27 -2.35 -0.75
CA LEU A 37 -21.38 -2.00 -1.63
C LEU A 37 -21.24 -2.73 -2.99
N ASN A 38 -22.18 -3.59 -3.34
CA ASN A 38 -22.16 -4.32 -4.61
C ASN A 38 -23.24 -3.86 -5.61
N LYS A 39 -24.30 -3.18 -5.16
CA LYS A 39 -25.41 -2.72 -6.00
C LYS A 39 -26.04 -1.44 -5.45
N ILE A 40 -26.36 -0.51 -6.34
CA ILE A 40 -27.29 0.61 -6.07
C ILE A 40 -28.48 0.43 -7.01
N THR A 41 -29.70 0.41 -6.46
CA THR A 41 -30.95 0.44 -7.24
C THR A 41 -31.52 1.85 -7.23
N TYR A 42 -31.90 2.37 -8.40
CA TYR A 42 -32.43 3.71 -8.55
C TYR A 42 -33.96 3.72 -8.61
N PRO A 43 -34.64 4.83 -8.26
CA PRO A 43 -36.09 4.96 -8.40
C PRO A 43 -36.62 4.80 -9.84
N THR A 44 -35.75 4.90 -10.84
CA THR A 44 -36.08 4.70 -12.26
C THR A 44 -36.17 3.22 -12.68
N ASN A 45 -36.11 2.29 -11.72
CA ASN A 45 -35.98 0.84 -11.91
C ASN A 45 -34.66 0.37 -12.54
N GLY A 46 -33.75 1.29 -12.88
CA GLY A 46 -32.37 0.96 -13.23
C GLY A 46 -31.52 0.63 -12.01
N PHE A 47 -30.35 0.05 -12.24
CA PHE A 47 -29.40 -0.24 -11.16
C PHE A 47 -27.95 -0.24 -11.66
N THR A 48 -27.02 -0.05 -10.73
CA THR A 48 -25.58 -0.17 -10.99
C THR A 48 -24.99 -1.22 -10.08
N THR A 49 -24.19 -2.13 -10.61
CA THR A 49 -23.39 -3.08 -9.85
C THR A 49 -21.92 -2.73 -9.88
N PHE A 50 -21.22 -3.08 -8.80
CA PHE A 50 -19.80 -2.82 -8.60
C PHE A 50 -19.09 -4.13 -8.30
N ASP A 51 -18.08 -4.45 -9.09
CA ASP A 51 -17.11 -5.50 -8.77
C ASP A 51 -15.80 -4.84 -8.37
N PHE A 52 -15.24 -5.34 -7.28
CA PHE A 52 -14.02 -4.86 -6.68
C PHE A 52 -12.96 -5.95 -6.70
N GLU A 53 -11.70 -5.57 -6.69
CA GLU A 53 -10.57 -6.46 -6.49
C GLU A 53 -9.59 -5.89 -5.47
N ALA A 54 -8.74 -6.74 -4.90
CA ALA A 54 -7.76 -6.30 -3.92
C ALA A 54 -6.74 -5.36 -4.55
N ASN A 55 -6.28 -4.37 -3.77
CA ASN A 55 -5.06 -3.66 -4.13
C ASN A 55 -3.87 -4.62 -4.19
N GLN A 56 -2.93 -4.37 -5.11
CA GLN A 56 -1.71 -5.15 -5.20
C GLN A 56 -0.50 -4.31 -5.63
N TYR A 57 0.68 -4.78 -5.27
CA TYR A 57 1.97 -4.19 -5.62
C TYR A 57 2.98 -5.29 -5.92
N PHE A 58 4.08 -4.96 -6.59
CA PHE A 58 5.19 -5.88 -6.81
C PHE A 58 6.24 -5.70 -5.70
N ASP A 59 6.58 -6.77 -4.98
CA ASP A 59 7.54 -6.72 -3.86
C ASP A 59 9.01 -6.92 -4.29
N GLY A 60 9.28 -6.96 -5.59
CA GLY A 60 10.58 -7.30 -6.17
C GLY A 60 10.68 -8.76 -6.62
N THR A 61 9.78 -9.64 -6.15
CA THR A 61 9.75 -11.07 -6.49
C THR A 61 8.41 -11.48 -7.10
N ALA A 62 7.30 -11.03 -6.53
CA ALA A 62 5.96 -11.36 -6.98
C ALA A 62 4.95 -10.24 -6.70
N SER A 63 3.83 -10.28 -7.41
CA SER A 63 2.66 -9.46 -7.08
C SER A 63 2.04 -9.93 -5.76
N LYS A 64 1.89 -9.00 -4.81
CA LYS A 64 1.30 -9.24 -3.48
C LYS A 64 0.05 -8.40 -3.31
N LYS A 65 -1.01 -9.03 -2.81
CA LYS A 65 -2.24 -8.34 -2.41
C LYS A 65 -2.05 -7.67 -1.06
N VAL A 66 -2.56 -6.46 -0.93
CA VAL A 66 -2.50 -5.64 0.29
C VAL A 66 -3.88 -5.07 0.59
N GLY A 67 -4.04 -4.51 1.79
CA GLY A 67 -5.32 -3.98 2.26
C GLY A 67 -5.96 -2.96 1.31
N GLY A 68 -7.29 -2.91 1.36
CA GLY A 68 -8.11 -2.05 0.51
C GLY A 68 -8.55 -2.74 -0.79
N LEU A 69 -9.63 -2.20 -1.36
CA LEU A 69 -10.20 -2.63 -2.63
C LEU A 69 -10.13 -1.49 -3.64
N ARG A 70 -10.06 -1.86 -4.91
CA ARG A 70 -10.23 -0.96 -6.06
C ARG A 70 -11.33 -1.48 -6.95
N ILE A 71 -11.97 -0.57 -7.69
CA ILE A 71 -13.02 -0.93 -8.64
C ILE A 71 -12.40 -1.71 -9.80
N LYS A 72 -12.90 -2.90 -10.07
CA LYS A 72 -12.55 -3.68 -11.25
C LYS A 72 -13.54 -3.43 -12.38
N LYS A 73 -14.83 -3.40 -12.04
CA LYS A 73 -15.91 -3.26 -13.02
C LYS A 73 -17.07 -2.49 -12.43
N ILE A 74 -17.67 -1.63 -13.25
CA ILE A 74 -18.98 -1.02 -12.99
C ILE A 74 -19.90 -1.44 -14.13
N SER A 75 -21.09 -1.94 -13.80
CA SER A 75 -22.11 -2.29 -14.79
C SER A 75 -23.40 -1.54 -14.49
N SER A 76 -23.83 -0.67 -15.40
CA SER A 76 -25.03 0.15 -15.23
C SER A 76 -26.14 -0.35 -16.15
N PHE A 77 -27.33 -0.56 -15.59
CA PHE A 77 -28.51 -1.07 -16.27
C PHE A 77 -29.62 -0.03 -16.18
N ALA A 78 -30.26 0.29 -17.29
CA ALA A 78 -31.41 1.20 -17.33
C ALA A 78 -32.68 0.52 -16.77
N SER A 79 -32.76 -0.81 -16.87
CA SER A 79 -33.82 -1.68 -16.32
C SER A 79 -33.30 -3.12 -16.21
N ASP A 80 -34.06 -4.01 -15.56
CA ASP A 80 -33.73 -5.44 -15.43
C ASP A 80 -33.55 -6.18 -16.76
N THR A 81 -34.12 -5.67 -17.86
CA THR A 81 -34.02 -6.26 -19.20
C THR A 81 -33.05 -5.55 -20.12
N SER A 82 -32.49 -4.42 -19.69
CA SER A 82 -31.57 -3.61 -20.51
C SER A 82 -30.18 -4.24 -20.61
N GLN A 83 -29.51 -4.02 -21.73
CA GLN A 83 -28.08 -4.33 -21.84
C GLN A 83 -27.28 -3.38 -20.94
N ALA A 84 -26.27 -3.93 -20.26
CA ALA A 84 -25.42 -3.14 -19.38
C ALA A 84 -24.50 -2.19 -20.17
N ILE A 85 -24.34 -0.97 -19.66
CA ILE A 85 -23.19 -0.13 -19.97
C ILE A 85 -22.09 -0.52 -18.98
N VAL A 86 -20.99 -1.06 -19.51
CA VAL A 86 -19.89 -1.60 -18.71
C VAL A 86 -18.70 -0.64 -18.74
N LYS A 87 -18.07 -0.48 -17.58
CA LYS A 87 -16.73 0.10 -17.46
C LYS A 87 -15.82 -0.88 -16.76
N TYR A 88 -14.76 -1.28 -17.42
CA TYR A 88 -13.77 -2.21 -16.91
C TYR A 88 -12.43 -1.51 -16.72
N TYR A 89 -11.81 -1.69 -15.55
CA TYR A 89 -10.61 -0.97 -15.15
C TYR A 89 -9.43 -1.92 -15.00
N ILE A 90 -8.32 -1.60 -15.66
CA ILE A 90 -7.04 -2.30 -15.50
C ILE A 90 -5.99 -1.32 -15.01
N TYR A 91 -5.28 -1.73 -13.96
CA TYR A 91 -4.32 -0.90 -13.24
C TYR A 91 -2.88 -1.24 -13.61
N GLY A 92 -1.98 -0.27 -13.46
CA GLY A 92 -0.55 -0.44 -13.71
C GLY A 92 -0.17 -0.13 -15.16
N GLN A 93 1.06 0.35 -15.37
CA GLN A 93 1.54 0.78 -16.69
C GLN A 93 1.56 -0.37 -17.70
N ALA A 94 1.94 -1.56 -17.23
CA ALA A 94 1.95 -2.79 -18.01
C ALA A 94 0.59 -3.53 -17.98
N GLN A 95 -0.45 -2.92 -17.39
CA GLN A 95 -1.74 -3.58 -17.16
C GLN A 95 -1.63 -4.88 -16.32
N ASP A 96 -0.61 -4.94 -15.47
CA ASP A 96 -0.28 -6.07 -14.59
C ASP A 96 -1.01 -6.00 -13.24
N GLY A 97 -1.79 -4.93 -13.02
CA GLY A 97 -2.47 -4.66 -11.78
C GLY A 97 -1.57 -4.09 -10.69
N ASN A 98 -0.27 -3.93 -10.89
CA ASN A 98 0.62 -3.50 -9.82
C ASN A 98 0.61 -1.97 -9.69
N GLY A 99 0.49 -1.50 -8.46
CA GLY A 99 0.71 -0.10 -8.10
C GLY A 99 1.94 0.07 -7.22
N ASP A 100 2.22 1.32 -6.87
CA ASP A 100 3.29 1.67 -5.97
C ASP A 100 2.82 1.60 -4.53
N LEU A 101 3.48 0.77 -3.73
CA LEU A 101 3.26 0.71 -2.31
C LEU A 101 3.83 1.98 -1.67
N GLN A 102 2.95 2.84 -1.13
CA GLN A 102 3.33 4.10 -0.48
C GLN A 102 3.73 3.92 0.98
N THR A 103 3.71 2.68 1.48
CA THR A 103 4.09 2.40 2.85
C THR A 103 5.62 2.41 2.97
N ASN A 104 6.21 3.55 3.30
CA ASN A 104 7.57 3.64 3.89
C ASN A 104 7.69 2.89 5.23
N LEU A 105 6.54 2.48 5.75
CA LEU A 105 6.32 1.64 6.90
C LEU A 105 6.22 0.22 6.36
N SER A 106 7.37 -0.42 6.13
CA SER A 106 7.43 -1.87 5.89
C SER A 106 6.84 -2.57 7.10
N LEU A 107 5.50 -2.71 7.14
CA LEU A 107 4.67 -3.32 8.18
C LEU A 107 5.44 -3.50 9.50
N GLN A 108 5.84 -2.39 10.12
CA GLN A 108 6.82 -2.47 11.20
C GLN A 108 6.08 -2.97 12.44
N TYR A 109 6.27 -4.26 12.72
CA TYR A 109 5.82 -4.91 13.95
C TYR A 109 6.91 -4.86 15.03
N GLU A 110 7.93 -4.02 14.80
CA GLU A 110 9.11 -3.84 15.65
C GLU A 110 9.23 -2.38 16.07
N SER A 111 9.60 -2.16 17.33
CA SER A 111 10.23 -0.93 17.79
C SER A 111 11.65 -1.23 18.27
N LYS A 112 12.63 -0.55 17.66
CA LYS A 112 14.03 -0.58 18.08
C LYS A 112 14.29 0.58 19.04
N GLN A 113 15.25 0.49 19.96
CA GLN A 113 15.79 1.60 20.75
C GLN A 113 17.26 1.32 21.04
N LYS A 114 18.10 2.35 21.04
CA LYS A 114 19.47 2.24 21.53
C LYS A 114 19.52 2.84 22.93
N ILE A 115 19.94 2.04 23.90
CA ILE A 115 20.12 2.48 25.28
C ILE A 115 21.61 2.77 25.49
N LEU A 116 21.91 3.93 26.06
CA LEU A 116 23.26 4.38 26.39
C LEU A 116 23.35 4.55 27.90
N SER A 117 24.32 3.89 28.53
CA SER A 117 24.67 4.11 29.94
C SER A 117 25.91 5.00 30.03
N TYR A 118 25.86 5.96 30.95
CA TYR A 118 26.95 6.87 31.26
C TYR A 118 27.18 6.85 32.76
N GLN A 119 28.44 6.73 33.18
CA GLN A 119 28.80 6.88 34.58
C GLN A 119 29.12 8.35 34.88
N GLN A 120 28.69 8.80 36.07
CA GLN A 120 29.06 10.11 36.57
C GLN A 120 30.57 10.13 36.87
N SER A 121 31.24 11.14 36.35
CA SER A 121 32.66 11.37 36.60
C SER A 121 32.86 11.96 38.00
N ILE A 122 33.89 11.49 38.72
CA ILE A 122 34.32 12.02 40.01
C ILE A 122 35.58 12.87 39.77
N PRO A 123 35.65 14.14 40.20
CA PRO A 123 34.68 14.89 41.02
C PRO A 123 33.45 15.42 40.25
N PRO A 124 32.34 15.75 40.97
CA PRO A 124 31.12 16.28 40.38
C PRO A 124 31.39 17.56 39.56
N GLY A 125 30.95 17.60 38.30
CA GLY A 125 31.10 18.76 37.40
C GLY A 125 31.89 18.48 36.11
N SER A 126 32.42 17.27 35.94
CA SER A 126 33.08 16.81 34.71
C SER A 126 32.10 16.12 33.75
N ASN A 127 32.47 15.99 32.47
CA ASN A 127 31.64 15.26 31.49
C ASN A 127 31.58 13.76 31.84
N PRO A 128 30.39 13.14 31.82
CA PRO A 128 30.27 11.72 32.13
C PRO A 128 30.92 10.86 31.04
N TYR A 129 31.48 9.70 31.42
CA TYR A 129 32.11 8.77 30.49
C TYR A 129 31.12 7.69 30.06
N PHE A 130 31.21 7.28 28.79
CA PHE A 130 30.39 6.20 28.22
C PHE A 130 30.75 4.86 28.86
N GLU A 131 29.75 4.14 29.35
CA GLU A 131 29.93 2.86 30.03
C GLU A 131 29.64 1.71 29.07
N TYR A 132 28.41 1.65 28.56
CA TYR A 132 28.00 0.65 27.58
C TYR A 132 26.78 1.13 26.79
N SER A 133 26.51 0.43 25.68
CA SER A 133 25.26 0.58 24.94
C SER A 133 24.74 -0.76 24.49
N TYR A 134 23.42 -0.90 24.44
CA TYR A 134 22.78 -2.06 23.85
C TYR A 134 21.55 -1.65 23.03
N ASP A 135 21.22 -2.48 22.04
CA ASP A 135 20.00 -2.34 21.26
C ASP A 135 18.88 -3.13 21.94
N SER A 136 17.75 -2.47 22.22
CA SER A 136 16.50 -3.11 22.62
C SER A 136 15.56 -3.16 21.42
N ARG A 137 14.97 -4.34 21.15
CA ARG A 137 13.97 -4.53 20.09
C ARG A 137 12.74 -5.17 20.69
N ARG A 138 11.58 -4.55 20.50
CA ARG A 138 10.29 -5.07 20.94
C ARG A 138 9.44 -5.41 19.73
N TYR A 139 8.96 -6.64 19.69
CA TYR A 139 8.06 -7.11 18.65
C TYR A 139 6.63 -7.17 19.19
N SER A 140 5.67 -6.74 18.38
CA SER A 140 4.26 -6.70 18.78
C SER A 140 3.34 -7.10 17.64
N SER A 141 2.11 -7.51 17.97
CA SER A 141 1.10 -7.78 16.95
C SER A 141 0.46 -6.51 16.38
N ASN A 142 0.79 -5.35 16.95
CA ASN A 142 0.33 -4.04 16.54
C ASN A 142 1.38 -3.39 15.64
N LEU A 143 0.90 -2.61 14.68
CA LEU A 143 1.79 -1.81 13.84
C LEU A 143 2.37 -0.66 14.68
N THR A 144 3.66 -0.37 14.49
CA THR A 144 4.33 0.77 15.11
C THR A 144 4.20 2.06 14.28
N GLY A 145 3.59 1.97 13.10
CA GLY A 145 3.21 3.10 12.26
C GLY A 145 1.81 2.95 11.66
N PRO A 146 1.25 4.00 11.05
CA PRO A 146 -0.07 3.94 10.42
C PRO A 146 -0.14 2.92 9.29
N LEU A 147 -1.26 2.20 9.20
CA LEU A 147 -1.49 1.19 8.16
C LEU A 147 -1.67 1.82 6.76
N MET A 148 -2.21 3.04 6.72
CA MET A 148 -2.50 3.75 5.47
C MET A 148 -1.83 5.12 5.50
N PRO A 149 -1.22 5.56 4.38
CA PRO A 149 -0.73 6.92 4.25
C PRO A 149 -1.91 7.89 4.12
N ASN A 150 -1.61 9.19 4.09
CA ASN A 150 -2.61 10.27 4.12
C ASN A 150 -3.65 10.23 2.99
N GLU A 151 -3.40 9.52 1.90
CA GLU A 151 -4.32 9.32 0.77
C GLU A 151 -5.41 8.28 1.05
N GLY A 152 -5.34 7.58 2.19
CA GLY A 152 -6.33 6.55 2.54
C GLY A 152 -6.22 5.26 1.74
N SER A 153 -5.14 5.06 0.96
CA SER A 153 -4.82 3.81 0.28
C SER A 153 -3.33 3.47 0.43
N PRO A 154 -2.95 2.24 0.80
CA PRO A 154 -1.54 1.84 0.87
C PRO A 154 -0.88 1.76 -0.52
N VAL A 155 -1.68 1.62 -1.58
CA VAL A 155 -1.20 1.52 -2.96
C VAL A 155 -1.75 2.68 -3.79
N THR A 156 -0.88 3.30 -4.56
CA THR A 156 -1.24 4.31 -5.56
C THR A 156 -0.95 3.80 -6.96
N TYR A 157 -1.82 4.14 -7.91
CA TYR A 157 -1.64 3.74 -9.31
C TYR A 157 -1.33 4.96 -10.17
N THR A 158 -0.23 4.89 -10.90
CA THR A 158 0.17 5.90 -11.87
C THR A 158 -0.56 5.75 -13.21
N TYR A 159 -1.08 4.56 -13.50
CA TYR A 159 -1.81 4.25 -14.73
C TYR A 159 -3.11 3.49 -14.42
N VAL A 160 -4.19 3.95 -15.02
CA VAL A 160 -5.48 3.25 -15.06
C VAL A 160 -5.99 3.27 -16.49
N THR A 161 -6.30 2.10 -17.03
CA THR A 161 -6.94 1.94 -18.34
C THR A 161 -8.40 1.56 -18.14
N GLU A 162 -9.30 2.41 -18.63
CA GLU A 162 -10.75 2.18 -18.67
C GLU A 162 -11.14 1.65 -20.06
N TYR A 163 -11.90 0.57 -20.08
CA TYR A 163 -12.51 -0.02 -21.25
C TYR A 163 -14.03 0.06 -21.14
N ASP A 164 -14.72 0.32 -22.24
CA ASP A 164 -16.19 0.37 -22.30
C ASP A 164 -16.85 -1.02 -22.46
N ASP A 165 -16.06 -2.09 -22.32
CA ASP A 165 -16.51 -3.50 -22.37
C ASP A 165 -15.67 -4.38 -21.45
N GLU A 166 -16.18 -5.57 -21.11
CA GLU A 166 -15.42 -6.60 -20.37
C GLU A 166 -14.26 -7.19 -21.19
N ALA A 167 -14.40 -7.24 -22.51
CA ALA A 167 -13.34 -7.70 -23.39
C ALA A 167 -12.41 -6.53 -23.70
N PRO A 168 -11.12 -6.59 -23.32
CA PRO A 168 -10.17 -5.57 -23.72
C PRO A 168 -10.18 -5.46 -25.24
N HIS A 169 -10.22 -4.22 -25.75
CA HIS A 169 -10.10 -3.84 -27.16
C HIS A 169 -11.36 -3.86 -28.05
N ALA A 170 -12.56 -4.16 -27.54
CA ALA A 170 -13.76 -4.17 -28.40
C ALA A 170 -14.16 -2.77 -28.91
N ASN A 171 -14.11 -1.75 -28.04
CA ASN A 171 -14.66 -0.42 -28.28
C ASN A 171 -13.67 0.74 -28.00
N GLY A 172 -12.37 0.46 -27.98
CA GLY A 172 -11.33 1.43 -27.63
C GLY A 172 -11.02 1.44 -26.14
N LYS A 173 -10.32 2.47 -25.68
CA LYS A 173 -9.90 2.61 -24.27
C LYS A 173 -9.60 4.04 -23.90
N THR A 174 -9.70 4.37 -22.63
CA THR A 174 -9.20 5.62 -22.06
C THR A 174 -8.08 5.32 -21.08
N ILE A 175 -6.92 5.93 -21.27
CA ILE A 175 -5.77 5.82 -20.36
C ILE A 175 -5.69 7.09 -19.52
N TYR A 176 -5.73 6.92 -18.21
CA TYR A 176 -5.52 7.94 -17.20
C TYR A 176 -4.11 7.77 -16.61
N GLU A 177 -3.36 8.85 -16.57
CA GLU A 177 -2.06 8.91 -15.91
C GLU A 177 -2.14 9.85 -14.73
N PHE A 178 -1.63 9.41 -13.60
CA PHE A 178 -1.67 10.14 -12.34
C PHE A 178 -0.26 10.51 -11.89
N ARG A 179 -0.16 11.65 -11.22
CA ARG A 179 1.10 12.12 -10.64
C ARG A 179 1.59 11.15 -9.58
N GLN A 180 2.89 10.91 -9.62
CA GLN A 180 3.62 10.14 -8.63
C GLN A 180 4.59 11.08 -7.91
N ALA A 181 4.75 10.89 -6.62
CA ALA A 181 5.77 11.55 -5.82
C ALA A 181 6.14 10.59 -4.69
N SER A 182 7.41 10.41 -4.38
CA SER A 182 7.81 9.54 -3.26
C SER A 182 7.95 10.33 -1.97
N ASP A 183 7.46 9.75 -0.89
CA ASP A 183 7.66 10.25 0.46
C ASP A 183 9.14 10.15 0.86
N THR A 184 9.61 11.06 1.71
CA THR A 184 10.97 11.05 2.23
C THR A 184 10.96 10.66 3.70
N LYS A 185 11.63 9.56 4.04
CA LYS A 185 11.81 9.12 5.43
C LYS A 185 13.02 9.83 6.03
N ILE A 186 12.81 10.52 7.15
CA ILE A 186 13.87 11.22 7.87
C ILE A 186 14.01 10.59 9.25
N SER A 187 15.13 9.92 9.46
CA SER A 187 15.49 9.30 10.74
C SER A 187 16.16 10.32 11.64
N LEU A 188 15.79 10.33 12.92
CA LEU A 188 16.45 11.18 13.91
C LEU A 188 17.77 10.54 14.35
N PHE A 189 18.82 11.35 14.47
CA PHE A 189 20.13 10.89 14.92
C PHE A 189 20.04 10.22 16.30
N ASN A 190 20.70 9.07 16.47
CA ASN A 190 20.66 8.25 17.69
C ASN A 190 19.25 7.89 18.20
N SER A 191 18.24 7.89 17.32
CA SER A 191 16.89 7.48 17.65
C SER A 191 16.38 6.44 16.67
N SER A 192 15.49 5.58 17.13
CA SER A 192 14.67 4.73 16.27
C SER A 192 13.44 5.44 15.72
N LYS A 193 13.21 6.68 16.17
CA LYS A 193 12.12 7.50 15.67
C LYS A 193 12.52 8.08 14.31
N PHE A 194 11.55 8.05 13.42
CA PHE A 194 11.61 8.73 12.14
C PHE A 194 10.31 9.51 11.96
N TYR A 195 10.35 10.51 11.09
CA TYR A 195 9.14 11.08 10.54
C TYR A 195 9.16 10.90 9.03
N VAL A 196 7.97 10.82 8.44
CA VAL A 196 7.81 10.74 6.99
C VAL A 196 7.37 12.10 6.51
N GLN A 197 8.23 12.76 5.73
CA GLN A 197 7.83 13.95 4.99
C GLN A 197 6.96 13.49 3.82
N SER A 198 5.65 13.57 4.03
CA SER A 198 4.68 13.08 3.06
C SER A 198 4.47 14.06 1.90
N LYS A 199 4.44 13.52 0.68
CA LYS A 199 4.08 14.20 -0.57
C LYS A 199 2.70 13.76 -1.08
N HIS A 200 1.83 13.31 -0.18
CA HIS A 200 0.48 12.87 -0.52
C HIS A 200 -0.32 13.91 -1.31
N TRP A 201 -0.13 15.19 -1.00
CA TRP A 201 -0.76 16.31 -1.69
C TRP A 201 -0.41 16.38 -3.19
N ASN A 202 0.70 15.78 -3.62
CA ASN A 202 1.16 15.78 -5.02
C ASN A 202 0.92 14.44 -5.74
N ARG A 203 0.46 13.39 -5.04
CA ARG A 203 0.17 12.07 -5.62
C ARG A 203 -1.29 11.97 -6.05
N GLY A 204 -1.58 11.10 -7.01
CA GLY A 204 -2.96 10.74 -7.39
C GLY A 204 -3.72 11.83 -8.15
N GLN A 205 -3.11 12.99 -8.39
CA GLN A 205 -3.68 14.02 -9.26
C GLN A 205 -3.63 13.56 -10.72
N LEU A 206 -4.71 13.77 -11.48
CA LEU A 206 -4.73 13.47 -12.91
C LEU A 206 -3.69 14.33 -13.64
N SER A 207 -2.70 13.67 -14.24
CA SER A 207 -1.64 14.33 -15.02
C SER A 207 -1.94 14.32 -16.50
N LYS A 208 -2.56 13.24 -17.01
CA LYS A 208 -2.85 13.09 -18.44
C LYS A 208 -4.05 12.17 -18.65
N LYS A 209 -4.83 12.48 -19.68
CA LYS A 209 -5.93 11.64 -20.17
C LYS A 209 -5.74 11.45 -21.67
N ARG A 210 -5.79 10.20 -22.14
CA ARG A 210 -5.74 9.85 -23.56
C ARG A 210 -6.90 8.95 -23.91
N VAL A 211 -7.67 9.32 -24.92
CA VAL A 211 -8.80 8.53 -25.41
C VAL A 211 -8.39 7.89 -26.73
N TYR A 212 -8.61 6.59 -26.84
CA TYR A 212 -8.28 5.80 -28.01
C TYR A 212 -9.55 5.24 -28.64
N GLY A 213 -9.62 5.32 -29.97
CA GLY A 213 -10.62 4.61 -30.75
C GLY A 213 -10.37 3.09 -30.76
N LYS A 214 -11.30 2.37 -31.39
CA LYS A 214 -11.19 0.92 -31.63
C LYS A 214 -9.94 0.56 -32.46
N ASP A 215 -9.51 1.45 -33.34
CA ASP A 215 -8.29 1.34 -34.13
C ASP A 215 -7.01 1.63 -33.33
N ASN A 216 -7.13 1.84 -32.01
CA ASN A 216 -6.04 2.19 -31.09
C ASN A 216 -5.32 3.50 -31.49
N LYS A 217 -5.97 4.37 -32.26
CA LYS A 217 -5.49 5.73 -32.52
C LYS A 217 -6.07 6.71 -31.52
N ILE A 218 -5.28 7.72 -31.19
CA ILE A 218 -5.70 8.80 -30.30
C ILE A 218 -6.83 9.58 -31.00
N LYS A 219 -7.91 9.82 -30.26
CA LYS A 219 -9.00 10.71 -30.65
C LYS A 219 -8.76 12.12 -30.16
#